data_AF-A0A9P6LKF9-F1
#
_entry.id   AF-A0A9P6LKF9-F1
#
_cell.length_a   1.000
_cell.length_b   1.000
_cell.length_c   1.000
_cell.angle_alpha   90.00
_cell.angle_beta   90.00
_cell.angle_gamma   90.00
#
_symmetry.space_group_name_H-M   'P 1'
#
loop_
_entity.id
_entity.type
_entity.pdbx_description
1 polymer ?
#
loop_
_entity_poly.entity_id
_entity_poly.type
_entity_poly.pdbx_seq_one_letter_code
_entity_poly.pdbx_strand_id
1 'polypeptide(L)'
;MVADAVIYHPSVAHYLKFVATTVGRDKLLRTLQYFARFYAWYLFRTNGSKTEIAPWDAIKKQFGLTRKIMRVGKNVEHFKAAAVASDAKTMDPVLRYAAVGRQLGYAGYLTFDAATVLDAAGIRKWEGAKKLQKEAYRCWAIGLIFSVVAQTYTLYRLQQREAKVDKKEGEGVVEAKRVAIERAASRLQLVSDLCDLTVPTSALAWVAFDDGIVGLAGTVSSLIGVYTQWKKTA
;
A
#
# COMPACT_ATOMS: atom_id res chain seq x y z
N MET A 1 -38.61 6.79 10.51
CA MET A 1 -38.23 8.21 10.22
C MET A 1 -36.75 8.51 10.50
N VAL A 2 -36.22 8.45 11.74
CA VAL A 2 -34.78 8.70 11.99
C VAL A 2 -33.90 7.55 11.46
N ALA A 3 -34.34 6.29 11.65
CA ALA A 3 -33.63 5.13 11.12
C ALA A 3 -33.56 5.12 9.58
N ASP A 4 -34.64 5.50 8.90
CA ASP A 4 -34.67 5.59 7.42
C ASP A 4 -33.67 6.63 6.89
N ALA A 5 -33.61 7.80 7.53
CA ALA A 5 -32.66 8.85 7.15
C ALA A 5 -31.20 8.40 7.26
N VAL A 6 -30.87 7.56 8.25
CA VAL A 6 -29.52 6.98 8.41
C VAL A 6 -29.28 5.86 7.40
N ILE A 7 -30.24 4.94 7.23
CA ILE A 7 -30.11 3.76 6.36
C ILE A 7 -29.95 4.15 4.89
N TYR A 8 -30.70 5.15 4.42
CA TYR A 8 -30.66 5.59 3.03
C TYR A 8 -29.65 6.72 2.78
N HIS A 9 -28.84 7.09 3.78
CA HIS A 9 -27.80 8.09 3.59
C HIS A 9 -26.73 7.56 2.61
N PRO A 10 -26.24 8.35 1.63
CA PRO A 10 -25.25 7.90 0.65
C PRO A 10 -23.98 7.30 1.26
N SER A 11 -23.58 7.75 2.46
CA SER A 11 -22.43 7.19 3.18
C SER A 11 -22.58 5.70 3.52
N VAL A 12 -23.81 5.21 3.74
CA VAL A 12 -24.07 3.79 3.96
C VAL A 12 -23.79 2.99 2.69
N ALA A 13 -24.23 3.49 1.53
CA ALA A 13 -23.92 2.86 0.25
C ALA A 13 -22.40 2.84 -0.03
N HIS A 14 -21.70 3.94 0.25
CA HIS A 14 -20.23 3.99 0.14
C HIS A 14 -19.54 3.00 1.08
N TYR A 15 -20.01 2.90 2.33
CA TYR A 15 -19.50 1.95 3.30
C TYR A 15 -19.70 0.51 2.84
N LEU A 16 -20.91 0.14 2.41
CA LEU A 16 -21.24 -1.19 1.92
C LEU A 16 -20.35 -1.58 0.72
N LYS A 17 -20.21 -0.70 -0.28
CA LYS A 17 -19.30 -0.90 -1.41
C LYS A 17 -17.84 -1.07 -0.96
N PHE A 18 -17.40 -0.30 0.03
CA PHE A 18 -16.02 -0.35 0.53
C PHE A 18 -15.74 -1.68 1.22
N VAL A 19 -16.57 -2.06 2.19
CA VAL A 19 -16.38 -3.28 2.99
C VAL A 19 -16.77 -4.55 2.26
N ALA A 20 -17.49 -4.47 1.14
CA ALA A 20 -17.74 -5.62 0.27
C ALA A 20 -16.46 -6.13 -0.43
N THR A 21 -15.40 -5.30 -0.51
CA THR A 21 -14.15 -5.69 -1.15
C THR A 21 -13.11 -6.19 -0.16
N THR A 22 -12.36 -7.24 -0.53
CA THR A 22 -11.18 -7.71 0.22
C THR A 22 -10.15 -6.59 0.41
N VAL A 23 -10.00 -5.71 -0.60
CA VAL A 23 -9.07 -4.57 -0.56
C VAL A 23 -9.47 -3.56 0.52
N GLY A 24 -10.75 -3.18 0.61
CA GLY A 24 -11.23 -2.23 1.63
C GLY A 24 -10.98 -2.75 3.04
N ARG A 25 -11.34 -4.02 3.30
CA ARG A 25 -11.10 -4.69 4.59
C ARG A 25 -9.60 -4.79 4.92
N ASP A 26 -8.76 -5.19 3.95
CA ASP A 26 -7.29 -5.28 4.16
C ASP A 26 -6.69 -3.93 4.55
N LYS A 27 -7.13 -2.82 3.94
CA LYS A 27 -6.61 -1.48 4.25
C LYS A 27 -6.97 -1.00 5.65
N LEU A 28 -8.18 -1.29 6.14
CA LEU A 28 -8.57 -0.99 7.53
C LEU A 28 -7.74 -1.81 8.52
N LEU A 29 -7.64 -3.13 8.29
CA LEU A 29 -6.82 -4.00 9.13
C LEU A 29 -5.35 -3.58 9.11
N ARG A 30 -4.82 -3.14 7.95
CA ARG A 30 -3.44 -2.64 7.81
C ARG A 30 -3.23 -1.41 8.69
N THR A 31 -4.17 -0.47 8.66
CA THR A 31 -4.12 0.77 9.45
C THR A 31 -4.04 0.44 10.94
N LEU A 32 -4.95 -0.40 11.44
CA LEU A 32 -4.98 -0.80 12.84
C LEU A 32 -3.73 -1.61 13.24
N GLN A 33 -3.24 -2.48 12.36
CA GLN A 33 -2.03 -3.26 12.59
C GLN A 33 -0.78 -2.37 12.76
N TYR A 34 -0.57 -1.40 11.87
CA TYR A 34 0.61 -0.52 11.94
C TYR A 34 0.49 0.50 13.06
N PHE A 35 -0.70 1.02 13.33
CA PHE A 35 -0.93 1.86 14.50
C PHE A 35 -0.61 1.08 15.78
N ALA A 36 -1.08 -0.17 15.90
CA ALA A 36 -0.77 -1.02 17.03
C ALA A 36 0.73 -1.31 17.17
N ARG A 37 1.46 -1.46 16.05
CA ARG A 37 2.93 -1.56 16.05
C ARG A 37 3.60 -0.33 16.66
N PHE A 38 3.19 0.86 16.21
CA PHE A 38 3.69 2.13 16.78
C PHE A 38 3.35 2.23 18.27
N TYR A 39 2.09 1.99 18.63
CA TYR A 39 1.63 2.24 20.00
C TYR A 39 2.22 1.23 21.01
N ALA A 40 2.39 -0.03 20.61
CA ALA A 40 3.14 -1.01 21.42
C ALA A 40 4.59 -0.54 21.67
N TRP A 41 5.26 -0.01 20.63
CA TRP A 41 6.59 0.56 20.77
C TRP A 41 6.60 1.81 21.67
N TYR A 42 5.62 2.70 21.52
CA TYR A 42 5.49 3.91 22.34
C TYR A 42 5.35 3.55 23.81
N LEU A 43 4.41 2.66 24.16
CA LEU A 43 4.21 2.19 25.53
C LEU A 43 5.50 1.58 26.11
N PHE A 44 6.19 0.75 25.34
CA PHE A 44 7.47 0.18 25.77
C PHE A 44 8.53 1.27 26.07
N ARG A 45 8.61 2.32 25.24
CA ARG A 45 9.54 3.43 25.44
C ARG A 45 9.18 4.36 26.59
N THR A 46 7.91 4.38 27.00
CA THR A 46 7.40 5.18 28.12
C THR A 46 7.17 4.34 29.38
N ASN A 47 7.87 3.21 29.53
CA ASN A 47 7.79 2.32 30.70
C ASN A 47 6.40 1.73 30.99
N GLY A 48 5.58 1.53 29.94
CA GLY A 48 4.31 0.83 30.03
C GLY A 48 4.47 -0.63 30.46
N SER A 49 3.52 -1.13 31.23
CA SER A 49 3.49 -2.50 31.70
C SER A 49 3.27 -3.51 30.56
N LYS A 50 3.69 -4.76 30.77
CA LYS A 50 3.43 -5.85 29.81
C LYS A 50 1.93 -6.03 29.52
N THR A 51 1.08 -5.79 30.52
CA THR A 51 -0.38 -5.85 30.41
C THR A 51 -0.95 -4.75 29.51
N GLU A 52 -0.35 -3.56 29.50
CA GLU A 52 -0.77 -2.46 28.61
C GLU A 52 -0.31 -2.70 27.16
N ILE A 53 0.86 -3.32 26.97
CA ILE A 53 1.44 -3.58 25.64
C ILE A 53 0.77 -4.77 24.94
N ALA A 54 0.41 -5.82 25.69
CA ALA A 54 -0.06 -7.10 25.14
C ALA A 54 -1.25 -6.99 24.16
N PRO A 55 -2.29 -6.16 24.40
CA PRO A 55 -3.39 -6.00 23.45
C PRO A 55 -2.93 -5.47 22.07
N TRP A 56 -1.98 -4.56 22.06
CA TRP A 56 -1.46 -3.96 20.81
C TRP A 56 -0.58 -4.93 20.04
N ASP A 57 0.25 -5.72 20.74
CA ASP A 57 0.98 -6.81 20.12
C ASP A 57 0.05 -7.90 19.56
N ALA A 58 -1.06 -8.18 20.24
CA ALA A 58 -2.09 -9.09 19.73
C ALA A 58 -2.72 -8.57 18.45
N ILE A 59 -3.13 -7.28 18.40
CA ILE A 59 -3.65 -6.65 17.17
C ILE A 59 -2.62 -6.72 16.04
N LYS A 60 -1.37 -6.32 16.31
CA LYS A 60 -0.25 -6.36 15.35
C LYS A 60 -0.09 -7.76 14.74
N LYS A 61 -0.10 -8.80 15.57
CA LYS A 61 0.08 -10.19 15.15
C LYS A 61 -1.13 -10.74 14.40
N GLN A 62 -2.32 -10.65 14.99
CA GLN A 62 -3.53 -11.25 14.45
C GLN A 62 -3.95 -10.58 13.15
N PHE A 63 -3.93 -9.25 13.08
CA PHE A 63 -4.31 -8.55 11.85
C PHE A 63 -3.25 -8.74 10.76
N GLY A 64 -1.97 -8.82 11.12
CA GLY A 64 -0.91 -9.19 10.18
C GLY A 64 -1.15 -10.55 9.53
N LEU A 65 -1.54 -11.56 10.33
CA LEU A 65 -1.87 -12.90 9.84
C LEU A 65 -3.14 -12.91 8.99
N THR A 66 -4.23 -12.31 9.46
CA THR A 66 -5.51 -12.23 8.70
C THR A 66 -5.28 -11.60 7.33
N ARG A 67 -4.52 -10.51 7.27
CA ARG A 67 -4.19 -9.84 6.01
C ARG A 67 -3.30 -10.69 5.11
N LYS A 68 -2.34 -11.42 5.67
CA LYS A 68 -1.53 -12.38 4.90
C LYS A 68 -2.43 -13.44 4.24
N ILE A 69 -3.40 -13.99 4.99
CA ILE A 69 -4.38 -14.96 4.48
C ILE A 69 -5.24 -14.34 3.37
N MET A 70 -5.78 -13.13 3.58
CA MET A 70 -6.59 -12.42 2.58
C MET A 70 -5.86 -12.09 1.27
N ARG A 71 -4.52 -12.08 1.28
CA ARG A 71 -3.69 -11.81 0.09
C ARG A 71 -3.30 -13.07 -0.68
N VAL A 72 -3.57 -14.27 -0.18
CA VAL A 72 -3.27 -15.52 -0.90
C VAL A 72 -3.98 -15.53 -2.25
N GLY A 73 -3.25 -15.89 -3.31
CA GLY A 73 -3.74 -15.89 -4.70
C GLY A 73 -3.66 -14.53 -5.41
N LYS A 74 -3.42 -13.44 -4.68
CA LYS A 74 -3.29 -12.08 -5.25
C LYS A 74 -2.06 -11.93 -6.15
N ASN A 75 -1.07 -12.82 -6.09
CA ASN A 75 0.06 -12.80 -7.01
C ASN A 75 -0.38 -12.92 -8.49
N VAL A 76 -1.49 -13.61 -8.79
CA VAL A 76 -1.98 -13.82 -10.16
C VAL A 76 -2.42 -12.52 -10.84
N GLU A 77 -3.09 -11.62 -10.13
CA GLU A 77 -3.46 -10.30 -10.68
C GLU A 77 -2.21 -9.48 -11.05
N HIS A 78 -1.14 -9.60 -10.27
CA HIS A 78 0.11 -8.88 -10.51
C HIS A 78 0.89 -9.47 -11.69
N PHE A 79 0.89 -10.80 -11.89
CA PHE A 79 1.44 -11.39 -13.12
C PHE A 79 0.68 -10.92 -14.36
N LYS A 80 -0.66 -10.93 -14.32
CA LYS A 80 -1.48 -10.41 -15.41
C LYS A 80 -1.19 -8.92 -15.67
N ALA A 81 -1.10 -8.12 -14.62
CA ALA A 81 -0.80 -6.69 -14.74
C ALA A 81 0.59 -6.42 -15.32
N ALA A 82 1.59 -7.25 -15.00
CA ALA A 82 2.92 -7.18 -15.61
C ALA A 82 2.87 -7.46 -17.11
N ALA A 83 2.12 -8.49 -17.54
CA ALA A 83 1.94 -8.81 -18.97
C ALA A 83 1.26 -7.65 -19.71
N VAL A 84 0.15 -7.13 -19.18
CA VAL A 84 -0.57 -5.98 -19.76
C VAL A 84 0.33 -4.74 -19.86
N ALA A 85 1.14 -4.46 -18.83
CA ALA A 85 2.10 -3.37 -18.88
C ALA A 85 3.17 -3.58 -19.96
N SER A 86 3.67 -4.81 -20.13
CA SER A 86 4.62 -5.15 -21.18
C SER A 86 4.05 -4.93 -22.58
N ASP A 87 2.76 -5.22 -22.78
CA ASP A 87 2.06 -5.11 -24.06
C ASP A 87 1.65 -3.67 -24.42
N ALA A 88 1.70 -2.74 -23.48
CA ALA A 88 1.39 -1.33 -23.71
C ALA A 88 2.50 -0.61 -24.51
N LYS A 89 2.67 -0.98 -25.79
CA LYS A 89 3.78 -0.49 -26.63
C LYS A 89 3.73 1.01 -26.92
N THR A 90 2.56 1.63 -26.82
CA THR A 90 2.33 3.08 -26.98
C THR A 90 2.59 3.87 -25.71
N MET A 91 2.77 3.22 -24.56
CA MET A 91 3.15 3.88 -23.32
C MET A 91 4.59 4.35 -23.39
N ASP A 92 4.87 5.48 -22.74
CA ASP A 92 6.24 5.95 -22.50
C ASP A 92 7.13 4.81 -21.97
N PRO A 93 8.31 4.56 -22.57
CA PRO A 93 9.14 3.41 -22.22
C PRO A 93 9.52 3.36 -20.74
N VAL A 94 9.82 4.50 -20.10
CA VAL A 94 10.22 4.55 -18.69
C VAL A 94 9.05 4.12 -17.81
N LEU A 95 7.86 4.68 -18.06
CA LEU A 95 6.64 4.31 -17.31
C LEU A 95 6.26 2.84 -17.56
N ARG A 96 6.45 2.34 -18.78
CA ARG A 96 6.17 0.95 -19.14
C ARG A 96 7.06 -0.02 -18.38
N TYR A 97 8.38 0.17 -18.43
CA TYR A 97 9.32 -0.69 -17.73
C TYR A 97 9.18 -0.59 -16.21
N ALA A 98 8.92 0.62 -15.68
CA ALA A 98 8.64 0.79 -14.27
C ALA A 98 7.34 0.09 -13.83
N ALA A 99 6.30 0.13 -14.66
CA ALA A 99 5.07 -0.62 -14.41
C ALA A 99 5.32 -2.14 -14.39
N VAL A 100 6.06 -2.68 -15.37
CA VAL A 100 6.43 -4.10 -15.40
C VAL A 100 7.22 -4.49 -14.14
N GLY A 101 8.28 -3.74 -13.81
CA GLY A 101 9.12 -4.00 -12.64
C GLY A 101 8.34 -3.94 -11.33
N ARG A 102 7.44 -2.95 -11.19
CA ARG A 102 6.53 -2.84 -10.04
C ARG A 102 5.66 -4.08 -9.89
N GLN A 103 5.00 -4.49 -10.97
CA GLN A 103 4.06 -5.61 -10.94
C GLN A 103 4.75 -6.95 -10.72
N LEU A 104 5.92 -7.19 -11.32
CA LEU A 104 6.72 -8.39 -11.06
C LEU A 104 7.27 -8.41 -9.62
N GLY A 105 7.69 -7.27 -9.07
CA GLY A 105 8.08 -7.16 -7.67
C GLY A 105 6.94 -7.54 -6.72
N TYR A 106 5.72 -7.05 -6.97
CA TYR A 106 4.54 -7.42 -6.18
C TYR A 106 4.10 -8.86 -6.39
N ALA A 107 4.18 -9.41 -7.60
CA ALA A 107 3.92 -10.81 -7.87
C ALA A 107 4.88 -11.72 -7.08
N GLY A 108 6.19 -11.45 -7.15
CA GLY A 108 7.20 -12.18 -6.40
C GLY A 108 7.02 -12.07 -4.88
N TYR A 109 6.74 -10.86 -4.39
CA TYR A 109 6.41 -10.63 -2.98
C TYR A 109 5.26 -11.52 -2.53
N LEU A 110 4.14 -11.49 -3.24
CA LEU A 110 2.93 -12.21 -2.84
C LEU A 110 3.06 -13.72 -3.01
N THR A 111 3.82 -14.20 -4.00
CA THR A 111 4.14 -15.62 -4.15
C THR A 111 4.93 -16.15 -2.95
N PHE A 112 6.00 -15.45 -2.56
CA PHE A 112 6.80 -15.85 -1.40
C PHE A 112 6.05 -15.65 -0.08
N ASP A 113 5.27 -14.55 0.07
CA ASP A 113 4.43 -14.30 1.24
C ASP A 113 3.38 -15.39 1.42
N ALA A 114 2.71 -15.83 0.35
CA ALA A 114 1.70 -16.90 0.37
C ALA A 114 2.31 -18.26 0.75
N ALA A 115 3.49 -18.59 0.24
CA ALA A 115 4.18 -19.84 0.57
C ALA A 115 4.59 -19.96 2.05
N THR A 116 4.62 -18.84 2.79
CA THR A 116 4.90 -18.83 4.24
C THR A 116 3.64 -18.79 5.12
N VAL A 117 2.42 -18.85 4.54
CA VAL A 117 1.16 -18.75 5.29
C VAL A 117 1.00 -19.85 6.32
N LEU A 118 1.27 -21.11 5.96
CA LEU A 118 1.12 -22.24 6.89
C LEU A 118 2.09 -22.15 8.06
N ASP A 119 3.30 -21.64 7.82
CA ASP A 119 4.25 -21.34 8.89
C ASP A 119 3.73 -20.23 9.78
N ALA A 120 3.34 -19.09 9.19
CA ALA A 120 2.85 -17.92 9.92
C ALA A 120 1.60 -18.22 10.76
N ALA A 121 0.73 -19.12 10.28
CA ALA A 121 -0.46 -19.59 10.98
C ALA A 121 -0.16 -20.63 12.08
N GLY A 122 1.06 -21.15 12.15
CA GLY A 122 1.43 -22.20 13.12
C GLY A 122 0.96 -23.60 12.73
N ILE A 123 0.44 -23.79 11.52
CA ILE A 123 -0.09 -25.07 11.03
C ILE A 123 1.05 -26.03 10.67
N ARG A 124 2.03 -25.55 9.91
CA ARG A 124 3.22 -26.33 9.52
C ARG A 124 4.45 -25.45 9.54
N LYS A 125 5.25 -25.59 10.59
CA LYS A 125 6.54 -24.92 10.70
C LYS A 125 7.57 -25.55 9.77
N TRP A 126 8.39 -24.73 9.14
CA TRP A 126 9.49 -25.22 8.28
C TRP A 126 10.66 -24.24 8.25
N GLU A 127 11.87 -24.79 8.10
CA GLU A 127 13.13 -24.03 8.26
C GLU A 127 13.30 -22.93 7.19
N GLY A 128 12.85 -23.18 5.96
CA GLY A 128 12.97 -22.23 4.86
C GLY A 128 12.01 -21.05 4.93
N ALA A 129 11.03 -21.03 5.84
CA ALA A 129 10.04 -19.97 5.96
C ALA A 129 10.68 -18.59 6.13
N LYS A 130 11.72 -18.50 6.98
CA LYS A 130 12.46 -17.26 7.23
C LYS A 130 13.20 -16.76 5.99
N LYS A 131 13.81 -17.67 5.24
CA LYS A 131 14.51 -17.34 3.98
C LYS A 131 13.51 -16.82 2.95
N LEU A 132 12.40 -17.52 2.78
CA LEU A 132 11.37 -17.14 1.82
C LEU A 132 10.72 -15.80 2.16
N GLN A 133 10.50 -15.53 3.46
CA GLN A 133 10.02 -14.22 3.90
C GLN A 133 11.02 -13.09 3.60
N LYS A 134 12.33 -13.35 3.68
CA LYS A 134 13.35 -12.38 3.26
C LYS A 134 13.28 -12.10 1.76
N GLU A 135 13.13 -13.13 0.92
CA GLU A 135 12.94 -12.93 -0.52
C GLU A 135 11.64 -12.16 -0.82
N ALA A 136 10.56 -12.44 -0.08
CA ALA A 136 9.32 -11.69 -0.18
C ALA A 136 9.56 -10.18 0.06
N TYR A 137 10.32 -9.82 1.11
CA TYR A 137 10.67 -8.43 1.38
C TYR A 137 11.55 -7.80 0.29
N ARG A 138 12.49 -8.55 -0.31
CA ARG A 138 13.31 -8.04 -1.42
C ARG A 138 12.45 -7.75 -2.65
N CYS A 139 11.57 -8.66 -3.03
CA CYS A 139 10.63 -8.45 -4.13
C CYS A 139 9.70 -7.27 -3.86
N TRP A 140 9.23 -7.11 -2.61
CA TRP A 140 8.40 -5.97 -2.24
C TRP A 140 9.16 -4.65 -2.35
N ALA A 141 10.41 -4.59 -1.86
CA ALA A 141 11.27 -3.42 -2.01
C ALA A 141 11.49 -3.06 -3.48
N ILE A 142 11.78 -4.04 -4.34
CA ILE A 142 11.93 -3.84 -5.80
C ILE A 142 10.65 -3.23 -6.38
N GLY A 143 9.49 -3.79 -6.04
CA GLY A 143 8.21 -3.29 -6.53
C GLY A 143 7.95 -1.83 -6.14
N LEU A 144 8.29 -1.47 -4.91
CA LEU A 144 8.19 -0.10 -4.40
C LEU A 144 9.20 0.86 -5.08
N ILE A 145 10.45 0.43 -5.28
CA ILE A 145 11.47 1.24 -5.96
C ILE A 145 11.02 1.59 -7.39
N PHE A 146 10.52 0.62 -8.15
CA PHE A 146 9.96 0.89 -9.48
C PHE A 146 8.76 1.82 -9.43
N SER A 147 7.91 1.71 -8.40
CA SER A 147 6.81 2.65 -8.18
C SER A 147 7.33 4.07 -7.93
N VAL A 148 8.33 4.25 -7.07
CA VAL A 148 8.98 5.55 -6.81
C VAL A 148 9.55 6.15 -8.09
N VAL A 149 10.24 5.35 -8.92
CA VAL A 149 10.76 5.78 -10.22
C VAL A 149 9.62 6.26 -11.13
N ALA A 150 8.54 5.47 -11.25
CA ALA A 150 7.37 5.83 -12.06
C ALA A 150 6.71 7.14 -11.59
N GLN A 151 6.52 7.31 -10.28
CA GLN A 151 5.89 8.51 -9.72
C GLN A 151 6.77 9.74 -9.91
N THR A 152 8.08 9.63 -9.67
CA THR A 152 9.05 10.72 -9.85
C THR A 152 9.11 11.17 -11.32
N TYR A 153 9.20 10.21 -12.24
CA TYR A 153 9.20 10.51 -13.68
C TYR A 153 7.86 11.12 -14.15
N THR A 154 6.74 10.64 -13.60
CA THR A 154 5.41 11.24 -13.85
C THR A 154 5.38 12.70 -13.39
N LEU A 155 5.88 13.01 -12.19
CA LEU A 155 5.91 14.39 -11.68
C LEU A 155 6.76 15.31 -12.58
N TYR A 156 7.91 14.81 -13.04
CA TYR A 156 8.76 15.53 -13.99
C TYR A 156 8.01 15.83 -15.31
N ARG A 157 7.36 14.83 -15.90
CA ARG A 157 6.57 15.03 -17.13
C ARG A 157 5.39 15.98 -16.94
N LEU A 158 4.71 15.92 -15.81
CA LEU A 158 3.61 16.83 -15.48
C LEU A 158 4.09 18.28 -15.32
N GLN A 159 5.29 18.49 -14.79
CA GLN A 159 5.91 19.81 -14.71
C GLN A 159 6.20 20.36 -16.11
N GLN A 160 6.77 19.54 -17.01
CA GLN A 160 6.98 19.92 -18.40
C GLN A 160 5.67 20.20 -19.15
N ARG A 161 4.62 19.41 -18.86
CA ARG A 161 3.29 19.59 -19.46
C ARG A 161 2.67 20.90 -19.01
N GLU A 162 2.69 21.20 -17.72
CA GLU A 162 2.16 22.47 -17.18
C GLU A 162 2.88 23.69 -17.77
N ALA A 163 4.21 23.62 -17.96
CA ALA A 163 4.99 24.73 -18.50
C ALA A 163 4.57 25.12 -19.94
N LYS A 164 3.86 24.24 -20.65
CA LYS A 164 3.37 24.47 -22.02
C LYS A 164 1.89 24.89 -22.07
N VAL A 165 1.20 24.96 -20.93
CA VAL A 165 -0.23 25.28 -20.87
C VAL A 165 -0.43 26.79 -20.86
N ASP A 166 -1.12 27.33 -21.86
CA ASP A 166 -1.61 28.71 -21.83
C ASP A 166 -2.94 28.79 -21.07
N LYS A 167 -2.91 29.33 -19.85
CA LYS A 167 -4.08 29.46 -18.97
C LYS A 167 -5.05 30.57 -19.41
N LYS A 168 -4.74 31.31 -20.48
CA LYS A 168 -5.62 32.33 -21.06
C LYS A 168 -6.71 31.71 -21.94
N GLU A 169 -6.52 30.48 -22.40
CA GLU A 169 -7.50 29.75 -23.20
C GLU A 169 -8.32 28.79 -22.33
N GLY A 170 -9.60 28.60 -22.66
CA GLY A 170 -10.49 27.71 -21.93
C GLY A 170 -9.97 26.26 -21.86
N GLU A 171 -9.36 25.78 -22.94
CA GLU A 171 -8.73 24.46 -23.00
C GLU A 171 -7.51 24.35 -22.07
N GLY A 172 -6.71 25.42 -21.96
CA GLY A 172 -5.57 25.46 -21.05
C GLY A 172 -5.97 25.47 -19.57
N VAL A 173 -7.10 26.08 -19.21
CA VAL A 173 -7.64 26.00 -17.84
C VAL A 173 -8.03 24.56 -17.48
N VAL A 174 -8.69 23.85 -18.40
CA VAL A 174 -9.07 22.44 -18.20
C VAL A 174 -7.83 21.56 -18.07
N GLU A 175 -6.83 21.76 -18.93
CA GLU A 175 -5.59 20.99 -18.90
C GLU A 175 -4.79 21.26 -17.61
N ALA A 176 -4.71 22.52 -17.16
CA ALA A 176 -4.09 22.86 -15.88
C ALA A 176 -4.77 22.15 -14.70
N LYS A 177 -6.11 22.09 -14.69
CA LYS A 177 -6.87 21.36 -13.67
C LYS A 177 -6.59 19.85 -13.71
N ARG A 178 -6.50 19.28 -14.91
CA ARG A 178 -6.14 17.87 -15.11
C ARG A 178 -4.74 17.56 -14.60
N VAL A 179 -3.75 18.39 -14.94
CA VAL A 179 -2.37 18.26 -14.44
C VAL A 179 -2.33 18.34 -12.91
N ALA A 180 -3.09 19.25 -12.30
CA ALA A 180 -3.15 19.37 -10.84
C ALA A 180 -3.68 18.09 -10.16
N ILE A 181 -4.72 17.46 -10.74
CA ILE A 181 -5.27 16.18 -10.25
C ILE A 181 -4.25 15.05 -10.40
N GLU A 182 -3.63 14.91 -11.58
CA GLU A 182 -2.62 13.88 -11.84
C GLU A 182 -1.40 14.04 -10.92
N ARG A 183 -0.98 15.29 -10.65
CA ARG A 183 0.10 15.62 -9.72
C ARG A 183 -0.24 15.24 -8.29
N ALA A 184 -1.45 15.59 -7.83
CA ALA A 184 -1.89 15.26 -6.48
C ALA A 184 -1.93 13.74 -6.28
N ALA A 185 -2.48 12.99 -7.25
CA ALA A 185 -2.49 11.53 -7.23
C ALA A 185 -1.06 10.96 -7.20
N SER A 186 -0.15 11.51 -8.02
CA SER A 186 1.22 11.03 -8.11
C SER A 186 2.02 11.28 -6.84
N ARG A 187 1.89 12.47 -6.22
CA ARG A 187 2.50 12.79 -4.92
C ARG A 187 1.98 11.89 -3.81
N LEU A 188 0.67 11.65 -3.78
CA LEU A 188 0.05 10.80 -2.77
C LEU A 188 0.58 9.36 -2.86
N GLN A 189 0.70 8.81 -4.08
CA GLN A 189 1.30 7.50 -4.30
C GLN A 189 2.79 7.48 -3.90
N LEU A 190 3.56 8.51 -4.25
CA LEU A 190 4.97 8.61 -3.88
C LEU A 190 5.17 8.62 -2.36
N VAL A 191 4.39 9.42 -1.63
CA VAL A 191 4.41 9.42 -0.15
C VAL A 191 4.07 8.04 0.39
N SER A 192 3.02 7.40 -0.14
CA SER A 192 2.66 6.03 0.26
C SER A 192 3.79 5.04 0.04
N ASP A 193 4.48 5.10 -1.09
CA ASP A 193 5.56 4.16 -1.45
C ASP A 193 6.80 4.37 -0.57
N LEU A 194 7.17 5.63 -0.29
CA LEU A 194 8.28 5.95 0.61
C LEU A 194 8.00 5.50 2.05
N CYS A 195 6.76 5.70 2.52
CA CYS A 195 6.33 5.17 3.81
C CYS A 195 6.38 3.63 3.84
N ASP A 196 5.88 2.96 2.80
CA ASP A 196 5.88 1.50 2.72
C ASP A 196 7.29 0.93 2.59
N LEU A 197 8.25 1.64 1.99
CA LEU A 197 9.65 1.24 1.88
C LEU A 197 10.35 1.05 3.23
N THR A 198 9.90 1.74 4.29
CA THR A 198 10.44 1.56 5.65
C THR A 198 10.31 0.11 6.13
N VAL A 199 9.28 -0.61 5.66
CA VAL A 199 8.96 -1.96 6.13
C VAL A 199 9.95 -3.00 5.60
N PRO A 200 10.11 -3.22 4.27
CA PRO A 200 11.07 -4.19 3.77
C PRO A 200 12.52 -3.77 4.05
N THR A 201 12.85 -2.47 4.04
CA THR A 201 14.22 -2.00 4.33
C THR A 201 14.63 -2.26 5.77
N SER A 202 13.73 -2.06 6.74
CA SER A 202 13.92 -2.46 8.14
C SER A 202 13.98 -3.98 8.30
N ALA A 203 13.05 -4.71 7.69
CA ALA A 203 12.99 -6.18 7.79
C ALA A 203 14.21 -6.90 7.17
N LEU A 204 14.85 -6.28 6.18
CA LEU A 204 16.09 -6.76 5.55
C LEU A 204 17.35 -6.24 6.24
N ALA A 205 17.23 -5.41 7.27
CA ALA A 205 18.33 -4.72 7.93
C ALA A 205 19.18 -3.86 6.99
N TRP A 206 18.59 -3.31 5.93
CA TRP A 206 19.23 -2.32 5.06
C TRP A 206 19.26 -0.93 5.70
N VAL A 207 18.23 -0.62 6.50
CA VAL A 207 18.11 0.62 7.26
C VAL A 207 17.61 0.29 8.67
N ALA A 208 18.21 0.89 9.70
CA ALA A 208 17.90 0.63 11.10
C ALA A 208 16.70 1.45 11.60
N PHE A 209 15.52 1.30 10.98
CA PHE A 209 14.29 1.90 11.52
C PHE A 209 13.76 1.10 12.70
N ASP A 210 13.41 1.81 13.78
CA ASP A 210 12.67 1.23 14.91
C ASP A 210 11.17 0.99 14.58
N ASP A 211 10.50 0.24 15.47
CA ASP A 211 9.08 -0.09 15.32
C ASP A 211 8.15 1.13 15.38
N GLY A 212 8.59 2.23 15.99
CA GLY A 212 7.86 3.49 16.04
C GLY A 212 7.78 4.12 14.65
N ILE A 213 8.93 4.30 13.98
CA ILE A 213 9.00 4.85 12.61
C ILE A 213 8.25 3.95 11.63
N VAL A 214 8.50 2.64 11.66
CA VAL A 214 7.82 1.69 10.75
C VAL A 214 6.31 1.65 11.02
N GLY A 215 5.89 1.74 12.29
CA GLY A 215 4.49 1.82 12.69
C GLY A 215 3.79 3.09 12.17
N LEU A 216 4.40 4.26 12.34
CA LEU A 216 3.82 5.52 11.87
C LEU A 216 3.80 5.59 10.34
N ALA A 217 4.91 5.27 9.67
CA ALA A 217 4.98 5.25 8.22
C ALA A 217 3.95 4.28 7.62
N GLY A 218 3.86 3.06 8.16
CA GLY A 218 2.85 2.10 7.75
C GLY A 218 1.41 2.55 8.04
N THR A 219 1.17 3.34 9.08
CA THR A 219 -0.15 3.93 9.36
C THR A 219 -0.51 4.97 8.30
N VAL A 220 0.42 5.87 7.97
CA VAL A 220 0.23 6.91 6.95
C VAL A 220 -0.06 6.29 5.59
N SER A 221 0.75 5.34 5.12
CA SER A 221 0.52 4.67 3.83
C SER A 221 -0.81 3.91 3.80
N SER A 222 -1.26 3.40 4.95
CA SER A 222 -2.54 2.71 5.07
C SER A 222 -3.73 3.65 5.00
N LEU A 223 -3.67 4.80 5.68
CA LEU A 223 -4.69 5.84 5.62
C LEU A 223 -4.82 6.39 4.19
N ILE A 224 -3.70 6.61 3.50
CA ILE A 224 -3.69 6.93 2.07
C ILE A 224 -4.42 5.85 1.25
N GLY A 225 -4.15 4.58 1.56
CA GLY A 225 -4.83 3.44 0.93
C GLY A 225 -6.33 3.38 1.20
N VAL A 226 -6.77 3.66 2.44
CA VAL A 226 -8.18 3.75 2.82
C VAL A 226 -8.86 4.88 2.05
N TYR A 227 -8.28 6.08 2.08
CA TYR A 227 -8.79 7.24 1.35
C TYR A 227 -8.93 6.96 -0.16
N THR A 228 -7.88 6.40 -0.77
CA THR A 228 -7.87 6.10 -2.21
C THR A 228 -8.92 5.04 -2.58
N GLN A 229 -9.11 4.02 -1.74
CA GLN A 229 -10.11 2.99 -1.98
C GLN A 229 -11.53 3.50 -1.71
N TRP A 230 -11.73 4.35 -0.71
CA TRP A 230 -13.02 5.00 -0.44
C TRP A 230 -13.47 5.88 -1.59
N LYS A 231 -12.57 6.65 -2.22
CA LYS A 231 -12.92 7.45 -3.40
C LYS A 231 -13.44 6.63 -4.59
N LYS A 232 -13.14 5.32 -4.66
CA LYS A 232 -13.66 4.44 -5.71
C LYS A 232 -15.06 3.92 -5.44
N THR A 233 -15.59 4.15 -4.24
CA THR A 233 -16.98 3.79 -3.91
C THR A 233 -17.95 4.92 -4.19
N ALA A 234 -17.42 6.11 -4.46
CA ALA A 234 -18.12 7.30 -4.95
C ALA A 234 -18.94 7.00 -6.20
#